data_AF-A0A9P9HL66-F1
#
_entry.id   AF-A0A9P9HL66-F1
#
_cell.length_a   1.000
_cell.length_b   1.000
_cell.length_c   1.000
_cell.angle_alpha   90.00
_cell.angle_beta   90.00
_cell.angle_gamma   90.00
#
_symmetry.space_group_name_H-M   'P 1'
#
loop_
_entity.id
_entity.type
_entity.pdbx_description
1 polymer ?
#
loop_
_entity_poly.entity_id
_entity_poly.type
_entity_poly.pdbx_seq_one_letter_code
_entity_poly.pdbx_strand_id
1 'polypeptide(L)'
;MKLSTTSIVIILAATSQVAAWYVTFYDNTERCKVDGETKYQILEGDKYDCHTFGASMDGVDCVHFVEGGRNRKGCKGLFKAQSAKPKLNTNSYCTFYPYADCRELSIRKDPGQCATTLEMSTVNGQKPDYIASFRCQNSE
;
A
#
# COMPACT_ATOMS: atom_id res chain seq x y z
N MET A 1 -39.59 -12.95 -47.90
CA MET A 1 -38.55 -12.05 -47.33
C MET A 1 -37.78 -12.84 -46.26
N LYS A 2 -36.46 -12.98 -46.40
CA LYS A 2 -35.61 -13.62 -45.38
C LYS A 2 -35.19 -12.55 -44.37
N LEU A 3 -35.62 -12.68 -43.12
CA LEU A 3 -35.15 -11.84 -42.01
C LEU A 3 -33.81 -12.39 -41.52
N SER A 4 -32.74 -11.66 -41.81
CA SER A 4 -31.40 -11.95 -41.28
C SER A 4 -31.31 -11.39 -39.87
N THR A 5 -31.21 -12.26 -38.86
CA THR A 5 -30.97 -11.87 -37.47
C THR A 5 -29.48 -11.60 -37.28
N THR A 6 -29.10 -10.33 -37.24
CA THR A 6 -27.73 -9.90 -36.91
C THR A 6 -27.54 -9.98 -35.40
N SER A 7 -26.82 -11.00 -34.92
CA SER A 7 -26.43 -11.10 -33.51
C SER A 7 -25.36 -10.05 -33.19
N ILE A 8 -25.71 -9.08 -32.33
CA ILE A 8 -24.74 -8.10 -31.82
C ILE A 8 -23.95 -8.78 -30.69
N VAL A 9 -22.65 -8.99 -30.90
CA VAL A 9 -21.72 -9.44 -29.88
C VAL A 9 -21.31 -8.22 -29.06
N ILE A 10 -21.81 -8.10 -27.83
CA ILE A 10 -21.37 -7.07 -26.89
C ILE A 10 -20.09 -7.57 -26.22
N ILE A 11 -18.94 -7.04 -26.66
CA ILE A 11 -17.66 -7.28 -25.99
C ILE A 11 -17.62 -6.35 -24.78
N LEU A 12 -17.80 -6.88 -23.56
CA LEU A 12 -17.49 -6.15 -22.33
C LEU A 12 -15.96 -6.00 -22.26
N ALA A 13 -15.45 -4.82 -22.59
CA ALA A 13 -14.08 -4.46 -22.27
C ALA A 13 -13.95 -4.38 -20.74
N ALA A 14 -13.20 -5.31 -20.14
CA ALA A 14 -12.78 -5.19 -18.75
C ALA A 14 -11.85 -3.98 -18.65
N THR A 15 -12.34 -2.85 -18.16
CA THR A 15 -11.50 -1.71 -17.81
C THR A 15 -10.71 -2.13 -16.57
N SER A 16 -9.46 -2.55 -16.75
CA SER A 16 -8.55 -2.73 -15.61
C SER A 16 -8.37 -1.37 -14.96
N GLN A 17 -8.91 -1.18 -13.75
CA GLN A 17 -8.63 0.02 -12.98
C GLN A 17 -7.13 0.07 -12.73
N VAL A 18 -6.46 1.10 -13.25
CA VAL A 18 -5.05 1.33 -13.00
C VAL A 18 -4.95 1.82 -11.56
N ALA A 19 -4.24 1.07 -10.71
CA ALA A 19 -4.01 1.50 -9.33
C ALA A 19 -3.32 2.88 -9.31
N ALA A 20 -3.88 3.82 -8.57
CA ALA A 20 -3.37 5.17 -8.45
C ALA A 20 -2.11 5.24 -7.58
N TRP A 21 -1.96 4.29 -6.66
CA TRP A 21 -0.78 4.13 -5.83
C TRP A 21 -0.52 2.65 -5.52
N TYR A 22 0.75 2.34 -5.22
CA TYR A 22 1.21 1.02 -4.81
C TYR A 22 2.28 1.19 -3.75
N VAL A 23 2.15 0.51 -2.61
CA VAL A 23 3.13 0.55 -1.53
C VAL A 23 3.41 -0.84 -0.98
N THR A 24 4.69 -1.16 -0.79
CA THR A 24 5.11 -2.33 -0.02
C THR A 24 5.46 -1.94 1.40
N PHE A 25 4.93 -2.65 2.39
CA PHE A 25 5.17 -2.46 3.82
C PHE A 25 5.87 -3.69 4.40
N TYR A 26 6.83 -3.48 5.29
CA TYR A 26 7.68 -4.54 5.85
C TYR A 26 7.68 -4.51 7.38
N ASP A 27 7.69 -5.66 8.04
CA ASP A 27 7.51 -5.75 9.50
C ASP A 27 8.81 -5.77 10.32
N ASN A 28 9.96 -6.10 9.71
CA ASN A 28 11.19 -6.40 10.44
C ASN A 28 12.47 -5.75 9.86
N THR A 29 12.34 -4.84 8.89
CA THR A 29 13.48 -4.28 8.17
C THR A 29 13.32 -2.77 8.03
N GLU A 30 14.40 -2.03 8.28
CA GLU A 30 14.44 -0.57 8.10
C GLU A 30 14.91 -0.18 6.69
N ARG A 31 15.38 -1.16 5.90
CA ARG A 31 15.98 -0.93 4.57
C ARG A 31 14.99 -1.17 3.43
N CYS A 32 13.73 -1.49 3.73
CA CYS A 32 12.73 -1.92 2.76
C CYS A 32 13.26 -3.04 1.84
N LYS A 33 13.91 -4.04 2.44
CA LYS A 33 14.47 -5.21 1.76
C LYS A 33 13.98 -6.47 2.44
N VAL A 34 13.38 -7.35 1.64
CA VAL A 34 12.93 -8.66 2.10
C VAL A 34 14.15 -9.54 2.40
N ASP A 35 14.17 -10.14 3.58
CA ASP A 35 15.05 -11.24 3.95
C ASP A 35 14.24 -12.52 4.22
N GLY A 36 14.89 -13.59 4.70
CA GLY A 36 14.24 -14.90 4.88
C GLY A 36 13.12 -14.93 5.92
N GLU A 37 13.05 -13.96 6.83
CA GLU A 37 12.06 -13.91 7.90
C GLU A 37 11.03 -12.79 7.71
N THR A 38 11.32 -11.81 6.85
CA THR A 38 10.46 -10.66 6.60
C THR A 38 9.04 -11.08 6.22
N LYS A 39 8.06 -10.46 6.90
CA LYS A 39 6.68 -10.40 6.42
C LYS A 39 6.48 -9.05 5.76
N TYR A 40 5.77 -9.07 4.65
CA TYR A 40 5.45 -7.84 3.95
C TYR A 40 4.06 -7.87 3.36
N GLN A 41 3.46 -6.69 3.28
CA GLN A 41 2.20 -6.45 2.60
C GLN A 41 2.42 -5.55 1.41
N ILE A 42 1.73 -5.85 0.32
CA ILE A 42 1.58 -4.97 -0.82
C ILE A 42 0.16 -4.45 -0.79
N LEU A 43 0.02 -3.13 -0.74
CA LEU A 43 -1.26 -2.44 -0.83
C LEU A 43 -1.32 -1.64 -2.14
N GLU A 44 -2.43 -1.74 -2.84
CA GLU A 44 -2.71 -1.01 -4.08
C GLU A 44 -4.09 -0.38 -3.97
N GLY A 45 -4.26 0.87 -4.40
CA GLY A 45 -5.56 1.52 -4.34
C GLY A 45 -5.69 2.67 -5.33
N ASP A 46 -6.92 3.13 -5.50
CA ASP A 46 -7.31 4.19 -6.44
C ASP A 46 -7.72 5.50 -5.73
N LYS A 47 -8.00 5.45 -4.42
CA LYS A 47 -8.38 6.60 -3.59
C LYS A 47 -7.21 7.17 -2.79
N TYR A 48 -7.08 8.49 -2.77
CA TYR A 48 -6.05 9.23 -2.04
C TYR A 48 -6.44 9.59 -0.59
N ASP A 49 -7.15 8.67 0.08
CA ASP A 49 -7.63 8.83 1.46
C ASP A 49 -6.55 8.50 2.52
N CYS A 50 -6.87 8.76 3.79
CA CYS A 50 -6.08 8.24 4.91
C CYS A 50 -6.38 6.76 5.15
N HIS A 51 -5.36 5.92 5.08
CA HIS A 51 -5.47 4.47 5.22
C HIS A 51 -4.76 3.99 6.47
N THR A 52 -5.44 3.16 7.28
CA THR A 52 -4.85 2.43 8.41
C THR A 52 -4.75 0.95 8.07
N PHE A 53 -3.70 0.28 8.56
CA PHE A 53 -3.53 -1.17 8.38
C PHE A 53 -4.72 -1.93 9.01
N GLY A 54 -5.36 -2.83 8.25
CA GLY A 54 -6.53 -3.58 8.72
C GLY A 54 -7.09 -4.54 7.66
N ALA A 55 -8.03 -5.41 8.08
CA ALA A 55 -8.55 -6.50 7.26
C ALA A 55 -9.53 -6.07 6.13
N SER A 56 -9.95 -4.80 6.11
CA SER A 56 -10.74 -4.24 5.01
C SER A 56 -10.47 -2.74 4.88
N MET A 57 -9.69 -2.37 3.88
CA MET A 57 -9.58 -0.99 3.41
C MET A 57 -10.42 -0.92 2.12
N ASP A 58 -11.48 -0.11 2.11
CA ASP A 58 -12.38 -0.01 0.96
C ASP A 58 -11.63 0.53 -0.26
N GLY A 59 -11.75 -0.13 -1.41
CA GLY A 59 -11.03 0.23 -2.63
C GLY A 59 -9.51 -0.02 -2.58
N VAL A 60 -9.03 -0.81 -1.60
CA VAL A 60 -7.61 -1.18 -1.50
C VAL A 60 -7.45 -2.69 -1.62
N ASP A 61 -6.72 -3.09 -2.65
CA ASP A 61 -6.24 -4.44 -2.81
C ASP A 61 -5.05 -4.69 -1.89
N CYS A 62 -5.02 -5.88 -1.30
CA CYS A 62 -3.98 -6.25 -0.35
C CYS A 62 -3.46 -7.67 -0.61
N VAL A 63 -2.14 -7.81 -0.65
CA VAL A 63 -1.47 -9.10 -0.68
C VAL A 63 -0.47 -9.19 0.47
N HIS A 64 -0.53 -10.27 1.25
CA HIS A 64 0.38 -10.53 2.36
C HIS A 64 1.33 -11.68 2.01
N PHE A 65 2.61 -11.49 2.28
CA PHE A 65 3.63 -12.52 2.22
C PHE A 65 4.34 -12.70 3.56
N VAL A 66 4.69 -13.95 3.88
CA VAL A 66 5.51 -14.32 5.04
C VAL A 66 6.74 -15.11 4.59
N GLU A 67 7.70 -15.28 5.51
CA GLU A 67 8.93 -16.07 5.28
C GLU A 67 9.69 -15.60 4.04
N GLY A 68 9.90 -14.28 3.95
CA GLY A 68 10.64 -13.69 2.85
C GLY A 68 9.98 -13.80 1.48
N GLY A 69 8.65 -13.92 1.43
CA GLY A 69 7.93 -14.02 0.15
C GLY A 69 7.55 -15.44 -0.26
N ARG A 70 8.04 -16.47 0.45
CA ARG A 70 7.80 -17.87 0.08
C ARG A 70 6.35 -18.29 0.21
N ASN A 71 5.62 -17.67 1.14
CA ASN A 71 4.26 -18.05 1.47
C ASN A 71 3.31 -16.87 1.36
N ARG A 72 2.39 -16.93 0.38
CA ARG A 72 1.29 -15.96 0.25
C ARG A 72 0.19 -16.28 1.25
N LYS A 73 -0.27 -15.27 1.97
CA LYS A 73 -1.40 -15.33 2.91
C LYS A 73 -2.43 -14.26 2.54
N GLY A 74 -3.63 -14.37 3.11
CA GLY A 74 -4.61 -13.29 3.06
C GLY A 74 -4.21 -12.16 4.01
N CYS A 75 -4.58 -10.92 3.68
CA CYS A 75 -4.43 -9.82 4.60
C CYS A 75 -5.42 -9.99 5.76
N LYS A 76 -4.87 -10.23 6.95
CA LYS A 76 -5.65 -10.44 8.18
C LYS A 76 -4.97 -9.69 9.32
N GLY A 77 -5.76 -9.07 10.18
CA GLY A 77 -5.30 -8.41 11.41
C GLY A 77 -4.55 -7.10 11.19
N LEU A 78 -3.87 -6.66 12.26
CA LEU A 78 -3.05 -5.44 12.31
C LEU A 78 -1.60 -5.79 11.95
N PHE A 79 -1.24 -5.66 10.67
CA PHE A 79 0.14 -5.71 10.25
C PHE A 79 0.89 -4.50 10.81
N LYS A 80 2.01 -4.74 11.51
CA LYS A 80 2.82 -3.69 12.11
C LYS A 80 4.02 -3.39 11.21
N ALA A 81 3.83 -2.46 10.28
CA ALA A 81 4.89 -2.05 9.36
C ALA A 81 5.95 -1.23 10.09
N GLN A 82 7.22 -1.61 10.00
CA GLN A 82 8.36 -0.81 10.44
C GLN A 82 8.96 0.04 9.33
N SER A 83 8.80 -0.41 8.07
CA SER A 83 9.18 0.38 6.90
C SER A 83 8.18 0.24 5.77
N ALA A 84 8.23 1.19 4.85
CA ALA A 84 7.36 1.25 3.69
C ALA A 84 8.10 1.81 2.47
N LYS A 85 7.73 1.33 1.28
CA LYS A 85 8.33 1.75 0.02
C LYS A 85 7.25 1.90 -1.05
N PRO A 86 6.93 3.14 -1.48
CA PRO A 86 6.13 3.35 -2.68
C PRO A 86 6.84 2.72 -3.89
N LYS A 87 6.06 2.10 -4.79
CA LYS A 87 6.62 1.46 -5.98
C LYS A 87 7.33 2.47 -6.87
N LEU A 88 8.44 2.05 -7.47
CA LEU A 88 9.09 2.81 -8.53
C LEU A 88 8.15 2.96 -9.74
N ASN A 89 8.25 4.08 -10.44
CA ASN A 89 7.46 4.37 -11.66
C ASN A 89 5.94 4.43 -11.41
N THR A 90 5.52 4.85 -10.23
CA THR A 90 4.13 5.23 -9.95
C THR A 90 4.06 6.75 -9.81
N ASN A 91 3.06 7.41 -10.42
CA ASN A 91 2.87 8.86 -10.32
C ASN A 91 2.22 9.27 -8.98
N SER A 92 2.74 8.72 -7.88
CA SER A 92 2.22 9.00 -6.55
C SER A 92 3.35 9.02 -5.52
N TYR A 93 3.40 10.05 -4.70
CA TYR A 93 4.16 10.01 -3.45
C TYR A 93 3.26 9.52 -2.32
N CYS A 94 3.86 9.01 -1.26
CA CYS A 94 3.13 8.63 -0.06
C CYS A 94 3.72 9.28 1.18
N THR A 95 2.83 9.65 2.08
CA THR A 95 3.14 10.19 3.39
C THR A 95 2.77 9.16 4.44
N PHE A 96 3.71 8.88 5.35
CA PHE A 96 3.57 7.87 6.39
C PHE A 96 3.53 8.53 7.76
N TYR A 97 2.64 8.02 8.61
CA TYR A 97 2.26 8.68 9.84
C TYR A 97 2.42 7.77 11.06
N PRO A 98 2.85 8.33 12.21
CA PRO A 98 2.93 7.58 13.46
C PRO A 98 1.57 7.50 14.19
N TYR A 99 0.55 8.20 13.70
CA TYR A 99 -0.81 8.20 14.24
C TYR A 99 -1.81 7.68 13.21
N ALA A 100 -2.90 7.08 13.67
CA ALA A 100 -3.89 6.41 12.81
C ALA A 100 -4.72 7.38 11.93
N ASP A 101 -4.77 8.66 12.27
CA ASP A 101 -5.63 9.68 11.64
C ASP A 101 -4.91 10.53 10.58
N CYS A 102 -3.70 10.14 10.15
CA CYS A 102 -2.87 10.89 9.19
C CYS A 102 -2.59 12.36 9.60
N ARG A 103 -2.46 12.62 10.91
CA ARG A 103 -2.06 13.93 11.43
C ARG A 103 -0.54 14.13 11.41
N GLU A 104 -0.05 15.24 11.98
CA GLU A 104 1.35 15.69 11.98
C GLU A 104 2.43 14.62 12.33
N LEU A 105 3.71 15.00 12.17
CA LEU A 105 4.92 14.18 12.42
C LEU A 105 5.18 13.09 11.36
N SER A 106 4.80 13.40 10.13
CA SER A 106 4.84 12.48 9.00
C SER A 106 6.15 12.51 8.23
N ILE A 107 6.43 11.43 7.51
CA ILE A 107 7.51 11.38 6.52
C ILE A 107 6.93 11.17 5.12
N ARG A 108 7.27 12.07 4.19
CA ARG A 108 6.92 11.95 2.78
C ARG A 108 8.01 11.19 2.04
N LYS A 109 7.62 10.28 1.14
CA LYS A 109 8.52 9.56 0.24
C LYS A 109 7.99 9.54 -1.17
N ASP A 110 8.89 9.82 -2.10
CA ASP A 110 8.65 9.64 -3.52
C ASP A 110 8.80 8.16 -3.91
N PRO A 111 8.29 7.77 -5.09
CA PRO A 111 8.47 6.45 -5.69
C PRO A 111 9.88 5.87 -5.51
N GLY A 112 9.96 4.67 -4.92
CA GLY A 112 11.22 3.96 -4.73
C GLY A 112 12.06 4.38 -3.53
N GLN A 113 11.66 5.40 -2.77
CA GLN A 113 12.34 5.76 -1.53
C GLN A 113 11.79 4.94 -0.36
N CYS A 114 12.67 4.53 0.55
CA CYS A 114 12.27 3.81 1.76
C CYS A 114 11.91 4.81 2.87
N ALA A 115 10.78 4.60 3.51
CA ALA A 115 10.37 5.20 4.77
C ALA A 115 10.59 4.20 5.90
N THR A 116 11.13 4.66 7.03
CA THR A 116 11.32 3.85 8.24
C THR A 116 10.79 4.60 9.46
N THR A 117 10.28 3.89 10.46
CA THR A 117 9.88 4.47 11.74
C THR A 117 11.02 5.21 12.45
N LEU A 118 12.28 4.88 12.15
CA LEU A 118 13.43 5.62 12.66
C LEU A 118 13.48 7.07 12.19
N GLU A 119 13.01 7.36 10.98
CA GLU A 119 12.96 8.71 10.42
C GLU A 119 11.79 9.52 10.97
N MET A 120 10.76 8.85 11.50
CA MET A 120 9.58 9.52 12.06
C MET A 120 9.93 10.28 13.34
N SER A 121 9.24 11.40 13.58
CA SER A 121 9.39 12.12 14.85
C SER A 121 8.89 11.28 16.02
N THR A 122 9.39 11.59 17.21
CA THR A 122 8.96 10.88 18.41
C THR A 122 7.52 11.23 18.76
N VAL A 123 6.77 10.22 19.21
CA VAL A 123 5.44 10.33 19.79
C VAL A 123 5.58 10.13 21.28
N ASN A 124 5.17 11.11 22.09
CA ASN A 124 5.32 11.07 23.56
C ASN A 124 6.78 10.78 24.02
N GLY A 125 7.77 11.28 23.29
CA GLY A 125 9.19 11.08 23.60
C GLY A 125 9.78 9.72 23.16
N GLN A 126 8.99 8.86 22.51
CA GLN A 126 9.44 7.55 22.02
C GLN A 126 9.34 7.46 20.49
N LYS A 127 10.20 6.67 19.87
CA LYS A 127 10.07 6.37 18.44
C LYS A 127 8.85 5.47 18.23
N PRO A 128 8.04 5.71 17.18
CA PRO A 128 6.91 4.84 16.88
C PRO A 128 7.38 3.40 16.62
N ASP A 129 6.71 2.43 17.23
CA ASP A 129 7.00 1.00 17.01
C ASP A 129 6.63 0.54 15.58
N TYR A 130 5.67 1.23 14.95
CA TYR A 130 5.17 0.94 13.61
C TYR A 130 4.56 2.18 12.96
N ILE A 131 4.44 2.15 11.63
CA ILE A 131 3.67 3.10 10.83
C ILE A 131 2.19 2.84 11.13
N ALA A 132 1.46 3.84 11.61
CA ALA A 132 0.06 3.67 12.03
C ALA A 132 -0.92 3.92 10.88
N SER A 133 -0.62 4.88 10.01
CA SER A 133 -1.40 5.15 8.81
C SER A 133 -0.53 5.71 7.68
N PHE A 134 -1.11 5.78 6.49
CA PHE A 134 -0.47 6.36 5.32
C PHE A 134 -1.51 7.05 4.43
N ARG A 135 -1.05 8.01 3.62
CA ARG A 135 -1.82 8.64 2.57
C ARG A 135 -0.94 8.78 1.34
N CYS A 136 -1.40 8.26 0.21
CA CYS A 136 -0.74 8.51 -1.07
C CYS A 136 -1.50 9.61 -1.83
N GLN A 137 -0.81 10.33 -2.69
CA GLN A 137 -1.37 11.44 -3.48
C GLN A 137 -0.69 11.49 -4.84
N ASN A 138 -1.41 11.95 -5.86
CA ASN A 138 -0.83 12.18 -7.19
C ASN A 138 0.33 13.19 -7.09
N SER A 139 1.41 12.92 -7.82
CA SER A 139 2.57 13.81 -7.96
C SER A 139 2.48 14.81 -9.12
N GLU A 140 1.45 14.68 -9.98
CA GLU A 140 1.17 15.55 -11.14
C GLU A 140 0.19 16.69 -10.82
#